data_AF-A0A1H9WDI0-F1
#
_entry.id   AF-A0A1H9WDI0-F1
#
_cell.length_a   1.000
_cell.length_b   1.000
_cell.length_c   1.000
_cell.angle_alpha   90.00
_cell.angle_beta   90.00
_cell.angle_gamma   90.00
#
_symmetry.space_group_name_H-M   'P 1'
#
loop_
_entity.id
_entity.type
_entity.pdbx_description
1 polymer ?
#
loop_
_entity_poly.entity_id
_entity_poly.type
_entity_poly.pdbx_seq_one_letter_code
_entity_poly.pdbx_strand_id
1 'polypeptide(L)'
;MRLRIAAAALAIGLCTAGVAQADDVPPEFQNRPTPAACYNAVPTIVGAGFITGGAGPDVIVGSNGPDTIVGLEGNDIILGLGADDVIFGGEGNDLVCAGWGDDKVQGGPHHDTLYGEAGNDKLRGGDGMDLLSGDPNFDEGDGEAGFDFCTASTEVTVSC
;
A
#
# COMPACT_ATOMS: atom_id res chain seq x y z
N MET A 1 -24.58 -44.19 -13.80
CA MET A 1 -24.45 -43.32 -15.00
C MET A 1 -24.52 -41.87 -14.50
N ARG A 2 -23.41 -41.11 -14.65
CA ARG A 2 -23.20 -39.65 -14.84
C ARG A 2 -24.24 -38.65 -14.25
N LEU A 3 -23.96 -37.44 -13.75
CA LEU A 3 -22.82 -36.62 -13.31
C LEU A 3 -23.45 -35.29 -12.78
N ARG A 4 -22.76 -34.64 -11.83
CA ARG A 4 -22.84 -33.32 -11.14
C ARG A 4 -23.59 -32.15 -11.85
N ILE A 5 -24.08 -31.11 -11.13
CA ILE A 5 -23.34 -29.86 -10.82
C ILE A 5 -23.79 -29.26 -9.47
N ALA A 6 -22.79 -28.83 -8.69
CA ALA A 6 -22.92 -28.10 -7.43
C ALA A 6 -23.14 -26.60 -7.69
N ALA A 7 -24.08 -25.99 -6.96
CA ALA A 7 -24.15 -24.54 -6.79
C ALA A 7 -23.41 -24.19 -5.49
N ALA A 8 -22.19 -23.68 -5.62
CA ALA A 8 -21.45 -23.10 -4.51
C ALA A 8 -21.95 -21.66 -4.30
N ALA A 9 -22.74 -21.45 -3.26
CA ALA A 9 -22.92 -20.13 -2.67
C ALA A 9 -21.69 -19.85 -1.80
N LEU A 10 -20.75 -19.04 -2.28
CA LEU A 10 -19.62 -18.56 -1.48
C LEU A 10 -20.06 -17.30 -0.74
N ALA A 11 -20.65 -17.50 0.44
CA ALA A 11 -20.74 -16.45 1.45
C ALA A 11 -19.35 -16.26 2.05
N ILE A 12 -18.65 -15.21 1.62
CA ILE A 12 -17.40 -14.76 2.23
C ILE A 12 -17.77 -14.12 3.57
N GLY A 13 -17.24 -14.66 4.66
CA GLY A 13 -17.38 -14.06 5.99
C GLY A 13 -18.05 -14.95 7.04
N LEU A 14 -17.54 -16.17 7.27
CA LEU A 14 -17.68 -16.83 8.57
C LEU A 14 -16.40 -17.62 8.87
N CYS A 15 -15.52 -17.01 9.65
CA CYS A 15 -14.47 -17.76 10.33
C CYS A 15 -15.17 -18.67 11.35
N THR A 16 -15.19 -19.97 11.09
CA THR A 16 -15.80 -20.95 11.99
C THR A 16 -15.01 -20.99 13.28
N ALA A 17 -15.63 -20.57 14.38
CA ALA A 17 -15.13 -20.76 15.73
C ALA A 17 -14.85 -22.25 15.97
N GLY A 18 -13.57 -22.62 15.97
CA GLY A 18 -13.08 -23.99 16.15
C GLY A 18 -11.83 -23.99 17.03
N VAL A 19 -12.08 -23.90 18.34
CA VAL A 19 -11.29 -24.34 19.50
C VAL A 19 -9.74 -24.23 19.43
N ALA A 20 -9.19 -23.26 20.16
CA ALA A 20 -7.98 -23.49 20.94
C ALA A 20 -8.30 -23.06 22.37
N GLN A 21 -8.55 -24.03 23.26
CA GLN A 21 -8.71 -23.77 24.69
C GLN A 21 -7.43 -23.16 25.25
N ALA A 22 -7.57 -22.08 25.99
CA ALA A 22 -6.48 -21.30 26.59
C ALA A 22 -5.96 -21.91 27.91
N ASP A 23 -5.83 -23.23 27.99
CA ASP A 23 -5.61 -23.91 29.28
C ASP A 23 -4.21 -24.52 29.46
N ASP A 24 -3.30 -24.39 28.47
CA ASP A 24 -1.91 -24.89 28.55
C ASP A 24 -0.84 -23.78 28.43
N VAL A 25 -1.20 -22.51 28.61
CA VAL A 25 -0.22 -21.41 28.56
C VAL A 25 0.41 -21.20 29.94
N PRO A 26 1.75 -21.37 30.08
CA PRO A 26 2.46 -21.07 31.33
C PRO A 26 2.18 -19.62 31.80
N PRO A 27 2.08 -19.37 33.12
CA PRO A 27 1.67 -18.07 33.66
C PRO A 27 2.56 -16.90 33.22
N GLU A 28 3.81 -17.15 32.84
CA GLU A 28 4.72 -16.14 32.26
C GLU A 28 4.28 -15.61 30.88
N PHE A 29 3.36 -16.29 30.18
CA PHE A 29 2.83 -15.88 28.87
C PHE A 29 1.36 -15.44 28.92
N GLN A 30 0.75 -15.35 30.11
CA GLN A 30 -0.65 -14.90 30.26
C GLN A 30 -0.85 -13.39 30.05
N ASN A 31 0.25 -12.61 29.98
CA ASN A 31 0.27 -11.22 29.50
C ASN A 31 0.79 -11.10 28.06
N ARG A 32 1.03 -12.22 27.36
CA ARG A 32 1.21 -12.19 25.91
C ARG A 32 -0.18 -12.02 25.30
N PRO A 33 -0.38 -11.11 24.34
CA PRO A 33 -1.67 -10.96 23.67
C PRO A 33 -2.16 -12.36 23.24
N THR A 34 -3.36 -12.73 23.69
CA THR A 34 -3.98 -14.03 23.36
C THR A 34 -4.12 -14.16 21.84
N PRO A 35 -4.38 -15.35 21.27
CA PRO A 35 -4.53 -15.50 19.82
C PRO A 35 -5.67 -14.68 19.17
N ALA A 36 -6.53 -14.01 19.96
CA ALA A 36 -7.44 -12.96 19.48
C ALA A 36 -6.75 -11.61 19.17
N ALA A 37 -5.47 -11.51 19.55
CA ALA A 37 -4.52 -10.46 19.24
C ALA A 37 -3.32 -11.02 18.45
N CYS A 38 -3.56 -12.08 17.66
CA CYS A 38 -2.85 -12.22 16.40
C CYS A 38 -3.14 -10.91 15.64
N TYR A 39 -2.18 -9.98 15.70
CA TYR A 39 -2.01 -8.82 14.83
C TYR A 39 -3.17 -8.68 13.86
N ASN A 40 -4.08 -7.71 14.09
CA ASN A 40 -5.14 -7.36 13.13
C ASN A 40 -4.46 -7.38 11.76
N ALA A 41 -4.72 -8.42 10.96
CA ALA A 41 -3.87 -8.71 9.82
C ALA A 41 -4.03 -7.51 8.89
N VAL A 42 -2.95 -6.73 8.72
CA VAL A 42 -2.88 -5.64 7.75
C VAL A 42 -3.35 -6.27 6.43
N PRO A 43 -4.53 -5.89 5.91
CA PRO A 43 -5.11 -6.60 4.79
C PRO A 43 -4.18 -6.54 3.59
N THR A 44 -3.89 -7.70 2.98
CA THR A 44 -3.15 -7.74 1.72
C THR A 44 -4.14 -7.80 0.57
N ILE A 45 -4.13 -6.76 -0.25
CA ILE A 45 -4.99 -6.59 -1.41
C ILE A 45 -4.12 -6.76 -2.64
N VAL A 46 -4.40 -7.78 -3.45
CA VAL A 46 -3.70 -8.02 -4.71
C VAL A 46 -4.70 -7.89 -5.84
N GLY A 47 -4.45 -7.00 -6.79
CA GLY A 47 -5.42 -6.65 -7.83
C GLY A 47 -4.77 -6.20 -9.13
N ALA A 48 -5.62 -5.83 -10.09
CA ALA A 48 -5.25 -5.22 -11.36
C ALA A 48 -6.39 -4.30 -11.84
N GLY A 49 -6.06 -3.27 -12.60
CA GLY A 49 -6.94 -2.17 -12.95
C GLY A 49 -7.19 -1.27 -11.75
N PHE A 50 -8.43 -1.21 -11.28
CA PHE A 50 -8.81 -0.32 -10.17
C PHE A 50 -8.74 -1.07 -8.83
N ILE A 51 -7.90 -0.58 -7.92
CA ILE A 51 -7.64 -1.17 -6.61
C ILE A 51 -7.92 -0.13 -5.55
N THR A 52 -8.63 -0.53 -4.49
CA THR A 52 -8.94 0.35 -3.35
C THR A 52 -8.61 -0.39 -2.08
N GLY A 53 -7.91 0.30 -1.19
CA GLY A 53 -7.67 -0.08 0.18
C GLY A 53 -8.96 -0.12 1.00
N GLY A 54 -8.79 -0.51 2.25
CA GLY A 54 -9.80 -0.48 3.29
C GLY A 54 -9.65 0.75 4.16
N ALA A 55 -10.05 0.58 5.42
CA ALA A 55 -9.76 1.56 6.47
C ALA A 55 -8.70 0.97 7.39
N GLY A 56 -7.79 1.81 7.85
CA GLY A 56 -6.61 1.36 8.58
C GLY A 56 -5.51 0.88 7.63
N PRO A 57 -4.37 0.44 8.20
CA PRO A 57 -3.20 0.11 7.38
C PRO A 57 -3.46 -1.10 6.48
N ASP A 58 -3.11 -0.97 5.21
CA ASP A 58 -3.18 -2.00 4.17
C ASP A 58 -1.83 -2.31 3.53
N VAL A 59 -1.74 -3.48 2.89
CA VAL A 59 -0.69 -3.79 1.92
C VAL A 59 -1.35 -4.00 0.57
N ILE A 60 -1.11 -3.09 -0.37
CA ILE A 60 -1.70 -3.12 -1.70
C ILE A 60 -0.63 -3.49 -2.72
N VAL A 61 -0.92 -4.48 -3.55
CA VAL A 61 -0.05 -4.93 -4.63
C VAL A 61 -0.83 -4.90 -5.94
N GLY A 62 -0.36 -4.06 -6.86
CA GLY A 62 -0.80 -3.98 -8.24
C GLY A 62 -0.32 -5.16 -9.08
N SER A 63 -0.20 -4.90 -10.36
CA SER A 63 0.06 -5.85 -11.43
C SER A 63 1.12 -5.32 -12.38
N ASN A 64 1.53 -6.11 -13.37
CA ASN A 64 2.45 -5.61 -14.40
C ASN A 64 1.72 -4.82 -15.51
N GLY A 65 0.49 -4.41 -15.27
CA GLY A 65 -0.33 -3.64 -16.20
C GLY A 65 -0.80 -2.37 -15.51
N PRO A 66 -1.29 -1.38 -16.27
CA PRO A 66 -1.61 -0.08 -15.74
C PRO A 66 -2.73 -0.15 -14.72
N ASP A 67 -2.43 0.31 -13.50
CA ASP A 67 -3.30 0.25 -12.35
C ASP A 67 -3.68 1.66 -11.86
N THR A 68 -4.82 1.73 -11.17
CA THR A 68 -5.24 2.90 -10.41
C THR A 68 -5.47 2.44 -8.97
N ILE A 69 -4.60 2.88 -8.07
CA ILE A 69 -4.56 2.42 -6.68
C ILE A 69 -4.91 3.57 -5.75
N VAL A 70 -5.77 3.30 -4.77
CA VAL A 70 -6.18 4.26 -3.74
C VAL A 70 -6.05 3.59 -2.37
N GLY A 71 -5.15 4.06 -1.51
CA GLY A 71 -4.93 3.54 -0.15
C GLY A 71 -6.05 3.86 0.84
N LEU A 72 -6.54 5.11 0.82
CA LEU A 72 -7.57 5.67 1.71
C LEU A 72 -7.02 6.11 3.07
N GLU A 73 -7.53 5.60 4.18
CA GLU A 73 -7.09 5.98 5.52
C GLU A 73 -6.21 4.86 6.07
N GLY A 74 -4.99 5.15 6.51
CA GLY A 74 -4.10 4.10 6.96
C GLY A 74 -2.64 4.52 6.85
N ASN A 75 -1.75 3.70 7.41
CA ASN A 75 -0.35 3.78 7.00
C ASN A 75 -0.15 2.62 6.05
N ASP A 76 -0.24 2.89 4.76
CA ASP A 76 -0.34 1.86 3.74
C ASP A 76 1.02 1.52 3.14
N ILE A 77 1.14 0.31 2.62
CA ILE A 77 2.25 -0.11 1.79
C ILE A 77 1.69 -0.41 0.40
N ILE A 78 2.06 0.39 -0.59
CA ILE A 78 1.54 0.27 -1.96
C ILE A 78 2.68 -0.08 -2.92
N LEU A 79 2.50 -1.16 -3.67
CA LEU A 79 3.42 -1.63 -4.72
C LEU A 79 2.67 -1.62 -6.07
N GLY A 80 2.98 -0.69 -6.97
CA GLY A 80 2.37 -0.63 -8.32
C GLY A 80 2.87 -1.75 -9.23
N LEU A 81 4.18 -2.04 -9.15
CA LEU A 81 4.95 -3.04 -9.91
C LEU A 81 5.35 -2.55 -11.30
N GLY A 82 4.45 -2.44 -12.27
CA GLY A 82 4.86 -1.78 -13.49
C GLY A 82 3.80 -1.65 -14.58
N ALA A 83 4.23 -1.06 -15.70
CA ALA A 83 3.42 -0.19 -16.54
C ALA A 83 3.11 1.15 -15.84
N ASP A 84 2.50 2.07 -16.58
CA ASP A 84 2.22 3.42 -16.08
C ASP A 84 1.02 3.40 -15.11
N ASP A 85 1.27 3.65 -13.84
CA ASP A 85 0.31 3.56 -12.75
C ASP A 85 -0.15 4.94 -12.26
N VAL A 86 -1.33 4.97 -11.62
CA VAL A 86 -1.85 6.13 -10.88
C VAL A 86 -2.11 5.73 -9.44
N ILE A 87 -1.34 6.26 -8.50
CA ILE A 87 -1.36 5.86 -7.10
C ILE A 87 -1.68 7.04 -6.21
N PHE A 88 -2.65 6.84 -5.30
CA PHE A 88 -2.99 7.76 -4.22
C PHE A 88 -2.77 7.02 -2.89
N GLY A 89 -1.86 7.50 -2.04
CA GLY A 89 -1.66 7.00 -0.68
C GLY A 89 -2.90 7.25 0.16
N GLY A 90 -3.21 8.52 0.39
CA GLY A 90 -4.39 8.96 1.12
C GLY A 90 -4.01 9.60 2.44
N GLU A 91 -4.77 9.34 3.49
CA GLU A 91 -4.50 9.86 4.83
C GLU A 91 -3.62 8.89 5.61
N GLY A 92 -2.48 9.38 6.07
CA GLY A 92 -1.58 8.67 6.99
C GLY A 92 -0.16 8.66 6.45
N ASN A 93 0.74 7.92 7.10
CA ASN A 93 2.13 7.86 6.67
C ASN A 93 2.32 6.67 5.74
N ASP A 94 2.32 6.92 4.44
CA ASP A 94 2.31 5.86 3.44
C ASP A 94 3.71 5.55 2.89
N LEU A 95 3.88 4.30 2.48
CA LEU A 95 5.04 3.84 1.73
C LEU A 95 4.58 3.39 0.34
N VAL A 96 4.98 4.14 -0.69
CA VAL A 96 4.63 3.85 -2.08
C VAL A 96 5.87 3.52 -2.88
N CYS A 97 5.83 2.39 -3.59
CA CYS A 97 6.76 2.04 -4.66
C CYS A 97 5.97 1.88 -5.95
N ALA A 98 6.14 2.81 -6.88
CA ALA A 98 5.36 2.85 -8.11
C ALA A 98 5.79 1.72 -9.07
N GLY A 99 7.08 1.62 -9.37
CA GLY A 99 7.66 0.44 -10.01
C GLY A 99 8.31 0.77 -11.35
N TRP A 100 7.98 0.03 -12.40
CA TRP A 100 8.47 0.34 -13.75
C TRP A 100 7.41 1.01 -14.58
N GLY A 101 7.67 2.18 -15.14
CA GLY A 101 6.67 2.88 -15.96
C GLY A 101 6.77 4.37 -15.74
N ASP A 102 6.01 5.15 -16.51
CA ASP A 102 5.89 6.59 -16.24
C ASP A 102 4.73 6.80 -15.25
N ASP A 103 5.03 6.78 -13.95
CA ASP A 103 4.02 6.70 -12.90
C ASP A 103 3.55 8.06 -12.39
N LYS A 104 2.35 8.09 -11.80
CA LYS A 104 1.81 9.26 -11.07
C LYS A 104 1.48 8.87 -9.65
N VAL A 105 2.21 9.44 -8.71
CA VAL A 105 2.06 9.15 -7.28
C VAL A 105 1.70 10.42 -6.52
N GLN A 106 0.70 10.31 -5.65
CA GLN A 106 0.36 11.32 -4.66
C GLN A 106 0.31 10.66 -3.29
N GLY A 107 1.15 11.12 -2.35
CA GLY A 107 1.17 10.66 -0.95
C GLY A 107 -0.11 11.09 -0.25
N GLY A 108 -0.28 12.40 -0.04
CA GLY A 108 -1.44 12.95 0.64
C GLY A 108 -1.00 13.77 1.85
N PRO A 109 -1.87 13.96 2.85
CA PRO A 109 -1.43 14.52 4.12
C PRO A 109 -0.65 13.50 4.96
N HIS A 110 0.19 14.06 5.84
CA HIS A 110 1.14 13.39 6.74
C HIS A 110 2.48 13.07 6.07
N HIS A 111 3.30 12.22 6.68
CA HIS A 111 4.69 12.04 6.26
C HIS A 111 4.82 10.79 5.39
N ASP A 112 4.94 11.00 4.10
CA ASP A 112 4.95 9.93 3.12
C ASP A 112 6.35 9.59 2.63
N THR A 113 6.50 8.38 2.12
CA THR A 113 7.70 7.93 1.43
C THR A 113 7.32 7.38 0.06
N LEU A 114 7.72 8.09 -1.00
CA LEU A 114 7.35 7.82 -2.37
C LEU A 114 8.58 7.47 -3.18
N TYR A 115 8.58 6.28 -3.76
CA TYR A 115 9.58 5.80 -4.72
C TYR A 115 8.94 5.70 -6.09
N GLY A 116 9.41 6.52 -7.04
CA GLY A 116 9.04 6.39 -8.46
C GLY A 116 9.59 5.11 -9.08
N GLU A 117 10.82 4.73 -8.69
CA GLU A 117 11.57 3.67 -9.35
C GLU A 117 11.81 4.01 -10.83
N ALA A 118 11.71 3.06 -11.77
CA ALA A 118 12.28 3.24 -13.10
C ALA A 118 11.27 3.84 -14.09
N GLY A 119 11.57 5.03 -14.62
CA GLY A 119 10.64 5.68 -15.54
C GLY A 119 10.84 7.19 -15.61
N ASN A 120 9.80 7.90 -16.06
CA ASN A 120 9.66 9.34 -15.90
C ASN A 120 8.42 9.61 -15.04
N ASP A 121 8.65 9.68 -13.74
CA ASP A 121 7.59 9.67 -12.75
C ASP A 121 7.17 11.08 -12.35
N LYS A 122 5.94 11.19 -11.84
CA LYS A 122 5.43 12.39 -11.17
C LYS A 122 5.10 12.05 -9.72
N LEU A 123 5.91 12.53 -8.79
CA LEU A 123 5.74 12.30 -7.36
C LEU A 123 5.25 13.58 -6.68
N ARG A 124 4.17 13.49 -5.91
CA ARG A 124 3.65 14.57 -5.08
C ARG A 124 3.59 14.10 -3.63
N GLY A 125 4.34 14.74 -2.74
CA GLY A 125 4.34 14.45 -1.30
C GLY A 125 2.98 14.81 -0.70
N GLY A 126 2.71 16.11 -0.61
CA GLY A 126 1.44 16.64 -0.12
C GLY A 126 1.66 17.53 1.08
N ASP A 127 0.87 17.34 2.15
CA ASP A 127 1.07 18.12 3.37
C ASP A 127 1.93 17.31 4.33
N GLY A 128 3.15 17.72 4.68
CA GLY A 128 3.93 16.93 5.62
C GLY A 128 5.42 17.13 5.62
N MET A 129 6.14 16.03 5.84
CA MET A 129 7.57 15.96 5.70
C MET A 129 7.82 14.70 4.90
N ASP A 130 7.92 14.87 3.60
CA ASP A 130 7.86 13.75 2.68
C ASP A 130 9.25 13.36 2.20
N LEU A 131 9.41 12.07 1.91
CA LEU A 131 10.57 11.52 1.24
C LEU A 131 10.19 11.16 -0.19
N LEU A 132 10.68 11.90 -1.18
CA LEU A 132 10.42 11.62 -2.59
C LEU A 132 11.71 11.12 -3.23
N SER A 133 11.70 9.93 -3.80
CA SER A 133 12.88 9.35 -4.46
C SER A 133 12.54 8.86 -5.86
N GLY A 134 13.12 9.51 -6.85
CA GLY A 134 13.11 9.09 -8.24
C GLY A 134 14.33 8.24 -8.62
N ASP A 135 14.36 7.77 -9.87
CA ASP A 135 15.58 7.29 -10.53
C ASP A 135 16.39 8.45 -11.14
N PRO A 136 17.60 8.20 -11.68
CA PRO A 136 18.42 9.27 -12.25
C PRO A 136 17.94 9.74 -13.64
N ASN A 137 16.92 9.11 -14.23
CA ASN A 137 16.23 9.57 -15.42
C ASN A 137 15.15 10.61 -15.01
N PHE A 138 14.16 10.85 -15.85
CA PHE A 138 13.47 12.14 -15.94
C PHE A 138 12.25 12.23 -15.00
N ASP A 139 12.48 12.33 -13.70
CA ASP A 139 11.39 12.43 -12.71
C ASP A 139 11.06 13.89 -12.33
N GLU A 140 9.77 14.13 -12.06
CA GLU A 140 9.23 15.38 -11.54
C GLU A 140 8.71 15.16 -10.12
N GLY A 141 9.31 15.83 -9.13
CA GLY A 141 8.88 15.77 -7.73
C GLY A 141 8.40 17.13 -7.22
N ASP A 142 7.30 17.12 -6.48
CA ASP A 142 6.82 18.28 -5.73
C ASP A 142 6.48 17.85 -4.30
N GLY A 143 7.23 18.37 -3.32
CA GLY A 143 6.95 18.11 -1.91
C GLY A 143 5.66 18.78 -1.44
N GLU A 144 5.20 19.82 -2.16
CA GLU A 144 4.06 20.66 -1.78
C GLU A 144 4.27 21.32 -0.39
N ALA A 145 3.36 21.17 0.57
CA ALA A 145 3.41 21.93 1.83
C ALA A 145 4.18 21.16 2.91
N GLY A 146 5.45 21.49 3.12
CA GLY A 146 6.21 20.70 4.07
C GLY A 146 7.65 21.09 4.26
N PHE A 147 8.36 20.28 5.04
CA PHE A 147 9.82 20.19 4.91
C PHE A 147 10.13 18.82 4.30
N ASP A 148 10.41 18.83 3.01
CA ASP A 148 10.50 17.58 2.24
C ASP A 148 11.94 17.29 1.86
N PHE A 149 12.23 16.01 1.69
CA PHE A 149 13.52 15.52 1.28
C PHE A 149 13.36 14.76 -0.03
N CYS A 150 13.87 15.35 -1.10
CA CYS A 150 13.74 14.79 -2.42
C CYS A 150 15.11 14.31 -2.97
N THR A 151 15.17 13.07 -3.46
CA THR A 151 16.39 12.46 -4.00
C THR A 151 16.20 12.03 -5.47
N ALA A 152 17.11 12.50 -6.34
CA ALA A 152 17.13 12.47 -7.82
C ALA A 152 16.33 13.61 -8.49
N SER A 153 16.72 14.26 -9.61
CA SER A 153 17.75 14.04 -10.65
C SER A 153 18.59 15.32 -10.92
N THR A 154 19.78 15.16 -11.50
CA THR A 154 20.77 16.21 -11.82
C THR A 154 20.34 17.26 -12.86
N GLU A 155 19.14 17.17 -13.45
CA GLU A 155 18.71 18.06 -14.54
C GLU A 155 17.31 18.68 -14.44
N VAL A 156 16.49 18.41 -13.41
CA VAL A 156 15.15 19.02 -13.30
C VAL A 156 14.84 19.47 -11.88
N THR A 157 14.13 20.61 -11.80
CA THR A 157 13.66 21.26 -10.58
C THR A 157 12.71 20.33 -9.82
N VAL A 158 13.23 19.63 -8.82
CA VAL A 158 12.39 19.08 -7.76
C VAL A 158 12.12 20.22 -6.80
N SER A 159 10.85 20.60 -6.64
CA SER A 159 10.47 21.68 -5.72
C SER A 159 10.23 21.07 -4.35
N CYS A 160 11.23 21.24 -3.49
CA CYS A 160 11.14 21.21 -2.04
C CYS A 160 11.82 22.51 -1.54
#